data_AF-A0A3L6SME2-F1
#
_entry.id   AF-A0A3L6SME2-F1
#
_cell.length_a   1.000
_cell.length_b   1.000
_cell.length_c   1.000
_cell.angle_alpha   90.00
_cell.angle_beta   90.00
_cell.angle_gamma   90.00
#
_symmetry.space_group_name_H-M   'P 1'
#
loop_
_entity.id
_entity.type
_entity.pdbx_description
1 polymer ?
#
loop_
_entity_poly.entity_id
_entity_poly.type
_entity_poly.pdbx_seq_one_letter_code
_entity_poly.pdbx_strand_id
1 'polypeptide(L)'
;MAELLAAAGFGRDGVRAFRRREVTSMDRFQPPMVPTTCINGVSNETLEQLVYWDGDFNARPGLVYGEGDGFINLVSMLAFDEQMRQQSEQNKLFKSIRLEGARHSTIVTDEWALKRVMQEILEANRVSD
;
A
#
# COMPACT_ATOMS: atom_id res chain seq x y z
N MET A 1 2.06 -14.95 -10.07
CA MET A 1 3.37 -14.57 -9.47
C MET A 1 4.45 -15.66 -9.57
N ALA A 2 4.21 -16.89 -9.12
CA ALA A 2 5.25 -17.95 -9.17
C ALA A 2 5.77 -18.22 -10.60
N GLU A 3 4.89 -18.20 -11.60
CA GLU A 3 5.25 -18.34 -13.02
C GLU A 3 6.06 -17.15 -13.53
N LEU A 4 5.67 -15.91 -13.15
CA LEU A 4 6.42 -14.70 -13.46
C LEU A 4 7.85 -14.78 -12.90
N LEU A 5 8.03 -15.21 -11.65
CA LEU A 5 9.36 -15.37 -11.05
C LEU A 5 10.21 -16.40 -11.80
N ALA A 6 9.61 -17.49 -12.26
CA ALA A 6 10.31 -18.48 -13.08
C ALA A 6 10.72 -17.88 -14.43
N ALA A 7 9.81 -17.18 -15.12
CA ALA A 7 10.08 -16.53 -16.41
C ALA A 7 11.13 -15.41 -16.30
N ALA A 8 11.16 -14.68 -15.18
CA ALA A 8 12.14 -13.65 -14.88
C ALA A 8 13.51 -14.20 -14.40
N GLY A 9 13.70 -15.53 -14.38
CA GLY A 9 15.00 -16.14 -14.12
C GLY A 9 15.38 -16.35 -12.66
N PHE A 10 14.45 -16.20 -11.70
CA PHE A 10 14.73 -16.38 -10.26
C PHE A 10 14.98 -17.84 -9.83
N GLY A 11 14.93 -18.78 -10.78
CA GLY A 11 15.20 -20.20 -10.55
C GLY A 11 14.22 -20.89 -9.60
N ARG A 12 14.44 -22.19 -9.36
CA ARG A 12 13.55 -23.01 -8.51
C ARG A 12 13.54 -22.56 -7.05
N ASP A 13 14.67 -22.07 -6.54
CA ASP A 13 14.79 -21.66 -5.15
C ASP A 13 14.03 -20.36 -4.85
N GLY A 14 14.08 -19.37 -5.76
CA GLY A 14 13.29 -18.14 -5.65
C GLY A 14 11.79 -18.42 -5.68
N VAL A 15 11.34 -19.25 -6.61
CA VAL A 15 9.93 -19.68 -6.68
C VAL A 15 9.50 -20.44 -5.42
N ARG A 16 10.35 -21.32 -4.89
CA ARG A 16 10.06 -22.06 -3.64
C ARG A 16 9.97 -21.11 -2.46
N ALA A 17 10.85 -20.12 -2.36
CA ALA A 17 10.83 -19.14 -1.28
C ALA A 17 9.53 -18.32 -1.31
N PHE A 18 9.13 -17.82 -2.48
CA PHE A 18 7.87 -17.11 -2.66
C PHE A 18 6.66 -17.95 -2.24
N ARG A 19 6.56 -19.21 -2.70
CA ARG A 19 5.46 -20.11 -2.34
C ARG A 19 5.40 -20.40 -0.84
N ARG A 20 6.55 -20.55 -0.18
CA ARG A 20 6.60 -20.88 1.25
C ARG A 20 6.31 -19.70 2.15
N ARG A 21 6.68 -18.48 1.75
CA ARG A 21 6.56 -17.28 2.59
C ARG A 21 5.28 -16.54 2.23
N GLU A 22 5.26 -15.94 1.05
CA GLU A 22 4.22 -15.00 0.64
C GLU A 22 2.84 -15.66 0.48
N VAL A 23 2.76 -16.78 -0.23
CA VAL A 23 1.46 -17.45 -0.48
C VAL A 23 0.79 -17.87 0.83
N THR A 24 1.57 -18.24 1.85
CA THR A 24 1.02 -18.65 3.14
C THR A 24 0.53 -17.49 4.01
N SER A 25 0.96 -16.25 3.70
CA SER A 25 0.62 -15.04 4.44
C SER A 25 -0.40 -14.15 3.73
N MET A 26 -0.64 -14.34 2.42
CA MET A 26 -1.54 -13.50 1.62
C MET A 26 -2.95 -13.33 2.20
N ASP A 27 -3.50 -14.38 2.83
CA ASP A 27 -4.86 -14.34 3.40
C ASP A 27 -4.89 -13.98 4.90
N ARG A 28 -3.73 -13.69 5.51
CA ARG A 28 -3.63 -13.43 6.95
C ARG A 28 -3.76 -11.94 7.25
N PHE A 29 -4.96 -11.41 7.09
CA PHE A 29 -5.29 -10.11 7.67
C PHE A 29 -5.80 -10.28 9.10
N GLN A 30 -5.20 -9.57 10.05
CA GLN A 30 -5.69 -9.43 11.42
C GLN A 30 -5.65 -7.94 11.76
N PRO A 31 -6.78 -7.33 12.14
CA PRO A 31 -6.78 -5.93 12.54
C PRO A 31 -5.93 -5.73 13.81
N PRO A 32 -5.32 -4.55 13.99
CA PRO A 32 -4.44 -4.28 15.13
C PRO A 32 -5.17 -4.18 16.49
N MET A 33 -6.50 -4.05 16.50
CA MET A 33 -7.36 -3.97 17.70
C MET A 33 -7.02 -2.81 18.65
N VAL A 34 -6.48 -1.72 18.10
CA VAL A 34 -6.17 -0.47 18.79
C VAL A 34 -6.62 0.73 17.95
N PRO A 35 -6.80 1.92 18.55
CA PRO A 35 -6.97 3.16 17.80
C PRO A 35 -5.92 3.28 16.70
N THR A 36 -6.38 3.36 15.46
CA THR A 36 -5.50 3.34 14.29
C THR A 36 -5.95 4.43 13.33
N THR A 37 -5.03 5.34 13.03
CA THR A 37 -5.18 6.31 11.96
C THR A 37 -4.31 5.90 10.78
N CYS A 38 -4.93 5.57 9.65
CA CYS A 38 -4.23 5.39 8.38
C CYS A 38 -4.21 6.72 7.61
N ILE A 39 -3.03 7.13 7.15
CA ILE A 39 -2.84 8.35 6.35
C ILE A 39 -2.10 7.95 5.08
N ASN A 40 -2.66 8.25 3.91
CA ASN A 40 -2.02 7.99 2.63
C ASN A 40 -2.19 9.14 1.64
N GLY A 41 -1.23 9.27 0.73
CA GLY A 41 -1.34 10.17 -0.42
C GLY A 41 -2.35 9.65 -1.43
N VAL A 42 -3.01 10.58 -2.14
CA VAL A 42 -3.93 10.27 -3.25
C VAL A 42 -3.78 11.31 -4.37
N SER A 43 -4.51 11.12 -5.48
CA SER A 43 -4.52 12.05 -6.61
C SER A 43 -3.15 12.23 -7.29
N ASN A 44 -2.27 11.22 -7.22
CA ASN A 44 -1.03 11.18 -7.99
C ASN A 44 -1.08 10.04 -9.01
N GLU A 45 -0.54 10.32 -10.19
CA GLU A 45 -0.26 9.30 -11.19
C GLU A 45 0.71 8.25 -10.61
N THR A 46 0.28 6.99 -10.56
CA THR A 46 1.00 5.90 -9.91
C THR A 46 1.11 4.72 -10.87
N LEU A 47 2.30 4.13 -10.99
CA LEU A 47 2.49 3.00 -11.91
C LEU A 47 1.65 1.80 -11.47
N GLU A 48 0.73 1.39 -12.33
CA GLU A 48 -0.21 0.29 -12.05
C GLU A 48 0.21 -0.99 -12.76
N GLN A 49 0.66 -0.90 -14.01
CA GLN A 49 1.03 -2.07 -14.80
C GLN A 49 2.27 -1.82 -15.65
N LEU A 50 3.08 -2.89 -15.77
CA LEU A 50 4.18 -2.99 -16.72
C LEU A 50 3.76 -3.95 -17.84
N VAL A 51 3.72 -3.46 -19.07
CA VAL A 51 3.32 -4.25 -20.25
C VAL A 51 4.56 -4.66 -21.03
N TYR A 52 4.85 -5.96 -21.02
CA TYR A 52 5.92 -6.57 -21.80
C TYR A 52 5.32 -7.29 -23.01
N TRP A 53 5.77 -6.92 -24.20
CA TRP A 53 5.39 -7.60 -25.44
C TRP A 53 6.29 -8.81 -25.67
N ASP A 54 5.75 -9.84 -26.35
CA ASP A 54 6.47 -11.06 -26.75
C ASP A 54 7.19 -11.83 -25.61
N GLY A 55 6.86 -11.55 -24.35
CA GLY A 55 7.46 -12.18 -23.19
C GLY A 55 8.91 -11.76 -22.90
N ASP A 56 9.42 -10.71 -23.56
CA ASP A 56 10.78 -10.22 -23.32
C ASP A 56 10.84 -9.29 -22.09
N PHE A 57 11.09 -9.88 -20.92
CA PHE A 57 11.24 -9.13 -19.67
C PHE A 57 12.51 -8.28 -19.58
N ASN A 58 13.44 -8.38 -20.55
CA ASN A 58 14.63 -7.53 -20.62
C ASN A 58 14.38 -6.25 -21.44
N ALA A 59 13.32 -6.22 -22.24
CA ALA A 59 12.93 -5.02 -22.98
C ALA A 59 12.39 -3.92 -22.05
N ARG A 60 12.39 -2.69 -22.53
CA ARG A 60 11.70 -1.60 -21.83
C ARG A 60 10.18 -1.84 -21.91
N PRO A 61 9.46 -1.94 -20.78
CA PRO A 61 8.02 -2.16 -20.79
C PRO A 61 7.26 -0.90 -21.21
N GLY A 62 6.05 -1.09 -21.72
CA GLY A 62 5.02 -0.06 -21.72
C GLY A 62 4.54 0.20 -20.28
N LEU A 63 4.20 1.45 -19.98
CA LEU A 63 3.78 1.87 -18.65
C LEU A 63 2.30 2.24 -18.67
N VAL A 64 1.55 1.70 -17.71
CA VAL A 64 0.16 2.08 -17.46
C VAL A 64 0.08 2.66 -16.06
N TYR A 65 -0.55 3.82 -15.96
CA TYR A 65 -0.68 4.53 -14.71
C TYR A 65 -2.13 4.54 -14.23
N GLY A 66 -2.28 4.43 -12.92
CA GLY A 66 -3.52 4.58 -12.18
C GLY A 66 -3.40 5.68 -11.12
N GLU A 67 -4.32 5.66 -10.17
CA GLU A 67 -4.36 6.59 -9.05
C GLU A 67 -3.60 6.04 -7.83
N GLY A 68 -2.91 6.91 -7.09
CA GLY A 68 -2.24 6.55 -5.84
C GLY A 68 -1.44 7.71 -5.26
N ASP A 69 -0.34 7.39 -4.58
CA ASP A 69 0.61 8.35 -4.01
C ASP A 69 1.92 8.48 -4.82
N GLY A 70 1.96 7.93 -6.03
CA GLY A 70 3.13 7.86 -6.90
C GLY A 70 3.95 6.57 -6.77
N PHE A 71 3.69 5.74 -5.75
CA PHE A 71 4.30 4.41 -5.59
C PHE A 71 3.28 3.31 -5.24
N ILE A 72 2.40 3.59 -4.29
CA ILE A 72 1.34 2.70 -3.84
C ILE A 72 0.03 3.09 -4.52
N ASN A 73 -0.53 2.15 -5.28
CA ASN A 73 -1.83 2.33 -5.94
C ASN A 73 -2.94 2.49 -4.89
N LEU A 74 -3.87 3.44 -5.13
CA LEU A 74 -4.99 3.74 -4.24
C LEU A 74 -5.86 2.49 -3.98
N VAL A 75 -6.04 1.64 -4.99
CA VAL A 75 -6.82 0.39 -4.85
C VAL A 75 -6.35 -0.50 -3.69
N SER A 76 -5.04 -0.55 -3.44
CA SER A 76 -4.48 -1.30 -2.29
C SER A 76 -4.90 -0.69 -0.96
N MET A 77 -4.91 0.64 -0.87
CA MET A 77 -5.33 1.35 0.33
C MET A 77 -6.84 1.26 0.56
N LEU A 78 -7.64 1.25 -0.51
CA LEU A 78 -9.09 1.03 -0.43
C LEU A 78 -9.43 -0.38 0.06
N ALA A 79 -8.72 -1.39 -0.43
CA ALA A 79 -8.89 -2.77 0.04
C ALA A 79 -8.51 -2.91 1.53
N PHE A 80 -7.42 -2.25 1.96
CA PHE A 80 -7.04 -2.21 3.38
C PHE A 80 -8.08 -1.47 4.24
N ASP A 81 -8.57 -0.31 3.80
CA ASP A 81 -9.65 0.44 4.45
C ASP A 81 -10.88 -0.46 4.66
N GLU A 82 -11.28 -1.21 3.64
CA GLU A 82 -12.42 -2.13 3.70
C GLU A 82 -12.18 -3.24 4.73
N GLN A 83 -11.02 -3.91 4.69
CA GLN A 83 -10.67 -4.97 5.63
C GLN A 83 -10.66 -4.49 7.10
N MET A 84 -10.14 -3.28 7.36
CA MET A 84 -10.18 -2.67 8.69
C MET A 84 -11.62 -2.38 9.16
N ARG A 85 -12.50 -1.97 8.24
CA ARG A 85 -13.90 -1.61 8.55
C ARG A 85 -14.84 -2.80 8.66
N GLN A 86 -14.54 -3.91 8.00
CA GLN A 86 -15.33 -5.16 8.13
C GLN A 86 -15.25 -5.76 9.55
N GLN A 87 -14.20 -5.44 10.31
CA GLN A 87 -14.01 -5.90 11.68
C GLN A 87 -14.71 -4.95 12.67
N SER A 88 -15.80 -5.39 13.30
CA SER A 88 -16.70 -4.53 14.09
C SER A 88 -16.00 -3.72 15.18
N GLU A 89 -15.07 -4.35 15.92
CA GLU A 89 -14.33 -3.70 17.00
C GLU A 89 -13.25 -2.74 16.46
N GLN A 90 -12.54 -3.12 15.41
CA GLN A 90 -11.55 -2.25 14.78
C GLN A 90 -12.20 -1.05 14.07
N ASN A 91 -13.38 -1.22 13.46
CA ASN A 91 -14.07 -0.18 12.72
C ASN A 91 -14.40 1.05 13.60
N LYS A 92 -14.76 0.82 14.86
CA LYS A 92 -15.01 1.89 15.85
C LYS A 92 -13.75 2.69 16.19
N LEU A 93 -12.58 2.09 15.99
CA LEU A 93 -11.26 2.61 16.34
C LEU A 93 -10.44 3.06 15.13
N PHE A 94 -11.00 2.94 13.91
CA PHE A 94 -10.28 3.16 12.67
C PHE A 94 -10.64 4.49 12.02
N LYS A 95 -9.61 5.32 11.81
CA LYS A 95 -9.68 6.57 11.04
C LYS A 95 -8.85 6.42 9.78
N SER A 96 -9.38 6.84 8.63
CA SER A 96 -8.65 6.86 7.36
C SER A 96 -8.65 8.28 6.81
N ILE A 97 -7.48 8.77 6.42
CA ILE A 97 -7.24 10.14 5.95
C ILE A 97 -6.48 10.08 4.62
N ARG A 98 -7.04 10.75 3.62
CA ARG A 98 -6.44 10.87 2.29
C ARG A 98 -5.88 12.27 2.11
N LEU A 99 -4.61 12.36 1.73
CA LEU A 99 -3.92 13.62 1.49
C LEU A 99 -3.78 13.82 -0.01
N GLU A 100 -4.65 14.65 -0.57
CA GLU A 100 -4.64 14.97 -2.01
C GLU A 100 -3.32 15.60 -2.42
N GLY A 101 -2.69 15.02 -3.45
CA GLY A 101 -1.42 15.50 -3.99
C GLY A 101 -0.19 15.15 -3.15
N ALA A 102 -0.33 14.59 -1.94
CA ALA A 102 0.81 14.09 -1.18
C ALA A 102 1.42 12.86 -1.88
N ARG A 103 2.74 12.86 -2.04
CA ARG A 103 3.47 11.73 -2.63
C ARG A 103 4.00 10.80 -1.56
N HIS A 104 4.18 9.53 -1.91
CA HIS A 104 4.74 8.50 -1.04
C HIS A 104 6.04 8.95 -0.36
N SER A 105 6.98 9.47 -1.17
CA SER A 105 8.30 9.87 -0.71
C SER A 105 8.30 11.17 0.09
N THR A 106 7.22 11.95 0.05
CA THR A 106 7.18 13.29 0.63
C THR A 106 6.13 13.51 1.70
N ILE A 107 5.30 12.51 2.00
CA ILE A 107 4.23 12.60 3.01
C ILE A 107 4.74 12.98 4.42
N VAL A 108 6.01 12.66 4.73
CA VAL A 108 6.68 13.02 5.99
C VAL A 108 7.80 14.07 5.84
N THR A 109 7.93 14.70 4.67
CA THR A 109 8.97 15.71 4.44
C THR A 109 8.43 17.03 3.89
N ASP A 110 7.36 17.00 3.09
CA ASP A 110 6.69 18.22 2.63
C ASP A 110 5.99 18.86 3.82
N GLU A 111 6.27 20.14 4.06
CA GLU A 111 5.85 20.85 5.27
C GLU A 111 4.34 20.73 5.53
N TRP A 112 3.51 20.88 4.50
CA TRP A 112 2.07 20.82 4.63
C TRP A 112 1.56 19.41 4.99
N ALA A 113 2.14 18.37 4.38
CA ALA A 113 1.76 16.97 4.62
C ALA A 113 2.27 16.52 6.00
N LEU A 114 3.52 16.85 6.33
CA LEU A 114 4.11 16.59 7.64
C LEU A 114 3.31 17.29 8.75
N LYS A 115 2.89 18.55 8.56
CA LYS A 115 2.05 19.25 9.52
C LYS A 115 0.74 18.50 9.78
N ARG A 116 0.13 17.93 8.75
CA ARG A 116 -1.10 17.14 8.87
C ARG A 116 -0.87 15.82 9.62
N VAL A 117 0.24 15.13 9.37
CA VAL A 117 0.66 13.93 10.12
C VAL A 117 0.90 14.26 11.59
N MET A 118 1.66 15.32 11.87
CA MET A 118 1.94 15.77 13.23
C MET A 118 0.67 16.16 13.99
N GLN A 119 -0.29 16.78 13.31
CA GLN A 119 -1.59 17.10 13.90
C GLN A 119 -2.34 15.83 14.33
N GLU A 120 -2.36 14.77 13.53
CA GLU A 120 -2.99 13.49 13.93
C GLU A 120 -2.32 12.85 15.14
N ILE A 121 -0.99 12.91 15.21
CA ILE A 121 -0.24 12.38 16.36
C ILE A 121 -0.61 13.17 17.63
N LEU A 122 -0.64 14.51 17.54
CA LEU A 122 -1.02 15.36 18.67
C LEU A 122 -2.48 15.15 19.09
N GLU A 123 -3.40 15.00 18.14
CA GLU A 123 -4.80 14.70 18.42
C GLU A 123 -4.96 13.34 19.10
N ALA A 124 -4.31 12.29 18.61
CA ALA A 124 -4.35 10.96 19.22
C ALA A 124 -3.85 10.97 20.67
N ASN A 125 -2.80 11.75 20.95
CA ASN A 125 -2.23 11.87 22.30
C ASN A 125 -3.10 12.70 23.27
N ARG A 126 -4.00 13.56 22.77
CA ARG A 126 -4.92 14.34 23.62
C ARG A 126 -6.09 13.53 24.15
N VAL A 127 -6.40 12.38 23.57
CA VAL A 127 -7.53 11.52 23.99
C VAL A 127 -7.18 10.68 25.23
N SER A 128 -6.05 10.97 25.89
CA SER A 128 -5.57 10.25 27.08
C SER A 128 -5.84 10.94 28.42
N ASP A 129 -6.64 12.02 28.45
CA ASP A 129 -7.06 12.73 29.68
C ASP A 129 -8.55 12.50 30.01
#